data_AF-A0A931HQP3-F1
#
_entry.id   AF-A0A931HQP3-F1
#
_cell.length_a   1.000
_cell.length_b   1.000
_cell.length_c   1.000
_cell.angle_alpha   90.00
_cell.angle_beta   90.00
_cell.angle_gamma   90.00
#
_symmetry.space_group_name_H-M   'P 1'
#
loop_
_entity.id
_entity.type
_entity.pdbx_description
1 polymer ?
#
loop_
_entity_poly.entity_id
_entity_poly.type
_entity_poly.pdbx_seq_one_letter_code
_entity_poly.pdbx_strand_id
1 'polypeptide(L)'
;MIDDLIELAFAQGAVRGVSVAADGCDEYLLASSGTAPAIRVWVRPDGRFSRAFDSDDCHVTLGQVVDRCGITYDRRRGGSLVRRM
;
A
#
# COMPACT_ATOMS: atom_id res chain seq x y z
N MET A 1 7.42 -7.12 -7.47
CA MET A 1 7.30 -7.81 -6.16
C MET A 1 6.48 -6.86 -5.29
N ILE A 2 5.77 -7.31 -4.24
CA ILE A 2 4.82 -6.42 -3.52
C ILE A 2 5.51 -5.36 -2.65
N ASP A 3 6.83 -5.48 -2.52
CA ASP A 3 7.73 -4.66 -1.73
C ASP A 3 7.72 -3.17 -2.13
N ASP A 4 7.30 -2.86 -3.36
CA ASP A 4 7.22 -1.47 -3.84
C ASP A 4 6.01 -0.68 -3.30
N LEU A 5 5.00 -1.31 -2.67
CA LEU A 5 3.76 -0.58 -2.31
C LEU A 5 4.03 0.59 -1.35
N ILE A 6 4.71 0.31 -0.24
CA ILE A 6 4.98 1.32 0.77
C ILE A 6 6.01 2.33 0.26
N GLU A 7 7.02 1.87 -0.48
CA GLU A 7 7.99 2.77 -1.11
C GLU A 7 7.32 3.75 -2.09
N LEU A 8 6.41 3.26 -2.93
CA LEU A 8 5.61 4.09 -3.84
C LEU A 8 4.68 5.03 -3.05
N ALA A 9 4.05 4.54 -1.99
CA ALA A 9 3.21 5.38 -1.13
C ALA A 9 4.01 6.51 -0.48
N PHE A 10 5.26 6.27 -0.07
CA PHE A 10 6.16 7.32 0.40
C PHE A 10 6.54 8.29 -0.71
N ALA A 11 6.95 7.79 -1.88
CA ALA A 11 7.35 8.60 -3.02
C ALA A 11 6.22 9.52 -3.52
N GLN A 12 4.97 9.06 -3.40
CA GLN A 12 3.77 9.83 -3.77
C GLN A 12 3.22 10.68 -2.60
N GLY A 13 3.84 10.65 -1.43
CA GLY A 13 3.38 11.38 -0.25
C GLY A 13 2.03 10.89 0.30
N ALA A 14 1.64 9.65 -0.01
CA ALA A 14 0.40 9.05 0.49
C ALA A 14 0.52 8.66 1.97
N VAL A 15 1.72 8.32 2.47
CA VAL A 15 1.93 7.96 3.88
C VAL A 15 1.71 9.17 4.79
N ARG A 16 0.80 9.02 5.76
CA ARG A 16 0.43 10.03 6.76
C ARG A 16 1.05 9.75 8.13
N GLY A 17 1.37 8.50 8.40
CA GLY A 17 1.98 8.08 9.67
C GLY A 17 2.44 6.64 9.60
N VAL A 18 3.38 6.31 10.48
CA VAL A 18 3.91 4.97 10.68
C VAL A 18 3.93 4.66 12.17
N SER A 19 3.49 3.46 12.54
CA SER A 19 3.53 2.94 13.91
C SER A 19 3.88 1.46 13.90
N VAL A 20 4.38 0.94 15.02
CA VAL A 20 4.69 -0.49 15.14
C VAL A 20 3.55 -1.18 15.87
N ALA A 21 2.98 -2.22 15.27
CA ALA A 21 1.95 -3.04 15.88
C ALA A 21 2.55 -4.06 16.85
N ALA A 22 1.75 -4.50 17.83
CA ALA A 22 2.20 -5.44 18.88
C ALA A 22 2.63 -6.82 18.34
N ASP A 23 2.21 -7.18 17.13
CA ASP A 23 2.59 -8.39 16.42
C ASP A 23 3.93 -8.26 15.66
N GLY A 24 4.60 -7.12 15.80
CA GLY A 24 5.87 -6.82 15.14
C GLY A 24 5.73 -6.38 13.68
N CYS A 25 4.51 -6.17 13.18
CA CYS A 25 4.30 -5.55 11.86
C CYS A 25 4.38 -4.02 11.94
N ASP A 26 4.89 -3.39 10.89
CA ASP A 26 4.78 -1.94 10.72
C ASP A 26 3.40 -1.60 10.17
N GLU A 27 2.71 -0.68 10.83
CA GLU A 27 1.44 -0.09 10.40
C GLU A 27 1.70 1.23 9.69
N TYR A 28 1.20 1.35 8.47
CA TYR A 28 1.25 2.54 7.64
C TYR A 28 -0.16 3.09 7.46
N LEU A 29 -0.34 4.36 7.80
CA LEU A 29 -1.58 5.09 7.50
C LEU A 29 -1.43 5.77 6.15
N LEU A 30 -2.24 5.37 5.17
CA LEU A 30 -2.20 5.89 3.80
C LEU A 30 -3.39 6.81 3.55
N ALA A 31 -3.13 8.01 3.02
CA ALA A 31 -4.17 8.89 2.52
C ALA A 31 -4.88 8.25 1.33
N SER A 32 -6.20 8.38 1.30
CA SER A 32 -6.99 8.05 0.12
C SER A 32 -6.92 9.19 -0.91
N SER A 33 -7.00 8.85 -2.19
CA SER A 33 -7.18 9.81 -3.27
C SER A 33 -8.59 10.40 -3.20
N GLY A 34 -8.72 11.59 -2.59
CA GLY A 34 -9.98 12.33 -2.50
C GLY A 34 -10.44 12.56 -1.07
N THR A 35 -11.75 12.40 -0.82
CA THR A 35 -12.38 12.65 0.49
C THR A 35 -12.60 11.37 1.31
N ALA A 36 -12.23 10.22 0.76
CA ALA A 36 -12.35 8.96 1.48
C ALA A 36 -11.36 8.92 2.66
N PRO A 37 -11.70 8.21 3.73
CA PRO A 37 -10.86 8.13 4.91
C PRO A 37 -9.58 7.34 4.62
N ALA A 38 -8.57 7.56 5.46
CA ALA A 38 -7.28 6.91 5.34
C ALA A 38 -7.39 5.38 5.56
N ILE A 39 -6.50 4.65 4.90
CA ILE A 39 -6.42 3.19 4.97
C ILE A 39 -5.21 2.83 5.82
N ARG A 40 -5.39 1.87 6.74
CA ARG A 40 -4.28 1.30 7.51
C ARG A 40 -3.78 0.05 6.81
N VAL A 41 -2.46 -0.06 6.68
CA VAL A 41 -1.77 -1.17 6.00
C VAL A 41 -0.70 -1.71 6.92
N TRP A 42 -0.64 -3.03 7.10
CA TRP A 42 0.40 -3.66 7.91
C TRP A 42 1.37 -4.42 7.02
N VAL A 43 2.65 -4.22 7.27
CA VAL A 43 3.76 -4.88 6.58
C VAL A 43 4.56 -5.68 7.60
N ARG A 44 4.87 -6.92 7.23
CA ARG A 44 5.66 -7.82 8.06
C ARG A 44 7.14 -7.36 8.11
N PRO A 45 7.91 -7.79 9.12
CA PRO A 45 9.36 -7.56 9.17
C PRO A 45 10.13 -8.04 7.94
N ASP A 46 9.56 -8.97 7.17
CA ASP A 46 10.13 -9.48 5.92
C ASP A 46 9.79 -8.63 4.68
N GLY A 47 9.19 -7.43 4.87
CA GLY A 47 8.83 -6.49 3.81
C GLY A 47 7.52 -6.80 3.09
N ARG A 48 6.85 -7.92 3.43
CA ARG A 48 5.64 -8.36 2.72
C ARG A 48 4.38 -7.75 3.32
N PHE A 49 3.42 -7.45 2.44
CA PHE A 49 2.06 -7.10 2.83
C PHE A 49 1.46 -8.20 3.73
N SER A 50 0.93 -7.78 4.88
CA SER A 50 0.24 -8.65 5.83
C SER A 50 -1.28 -8.55 5.64
N ARG A 51 -1.82 -7.34 5.80
CA ARG A 51 -3.26 -7.04 5.81
C ARG A 51 -3.49 -5.54 5.66
N ALA A 52 -4.71 -5.16 5.32
CA ALA A 52 -5.14 -3.78 5.32
C ALA A 52 -6.58 -3.65 5.77
N PHE A 53 -6.88 -2.53 6.42
CA PHE A 53 -8.21 -2.20 6.91
C PHE A 53 -8.54 -0.75 6.57
N ASP A 54 -9.79 -0.49 6.21
CA ASP A 54 -10.26 0.89 6.06
C ASP A 54 -10.62 1.51 7.42
N SER A 55 -11.26 2.68 7.39
CA SER A 55 -11.68 3.38 8.61
C SER A 55 -12.73 2.65 9.43
N ASP A 56 -13.49 1.76 8.79
CA ASP A 56 -14.61 1.06 9.41
C ASP A 56 -14.17 -0.32 9.92
N ASP A 57 -12.85 -0.51 10.07
CA ASP A 57 -12.20 -1.79 10.41
C ASP A 57 -12.61 -2.94 9.45
N CYS A 58 -13.01 -2.61 8.22
CA CYS A 58 -13.32 -3.61 7.20
C CYS A 58 -12.04 -4.03 6.49
N HIS A 59 -11.84 -5.34 6.34
CA HIS A 59 -10.67 -5.87 5.66
C HIS A 59 -10.70 -5.49 4.18
N VAL A 60 -9.63 -4.84 3.71
CA VAL A 60 -9.48 -4.46 2.31
C VAL A 60 -8.32 -5.21 1.66
N THR A 61 -8.51 -5.56 0.40
CA THR A 61 -7.47 -6.22 -0.40
C THR A 61 -6.42 -5.21 -0.83
N LEU A 62 -5.20 -5.69 -1.11
CA LEU A 62 -4.14 -4.86 -1.67
C LEU A 62 -4.57 -4.07 -2.92
N GLY A 63 -5.35 -4.68 -3.82
CA GLY A 63 -5.85 -4.00 -5.01
C GLY A 63 -6.71 -2.79 -4.65
N GLN A 64 -7.60 -2.94 -3.65
CA GLN A 64 -8.41 -1.82 -3.15
C GLN A 64 -7.56 -0.74 -2.48
N VAL A 65 -6.47 -1.09 -1.79
CA VAL A 65 -5.52 -0.10 -1.24
C VAL A 65 -4.90 0.71 -2.38
N VAL A 66 -4.39 0.05 -3.40
CA VAL A 66 -3.79 0.68 -4.59
C VAL A 66 -4.77 1.63 -5.27
N ASP A 67 -5.99 1.15 -5.54
CA ASP A 67 -7.03 1.93 -6.22
C ASP A 67 -7.47 3.14 -5.37
N ARG A 68 -7.73 2.94 -4.07
CA ARG A 68 -8.21 4.00 -3.17
C ARG A 68 -7.15 5.00 -2.77
N CYS A 69 -5.87 4.63 -2.73
CA CYS A 69 -4.79 5.56 -2.44
C CYS A 69 -4.22 6.22 -3.71
N GLY A 70 -4.71 5.83 -4.90
CA GLY A 70 -4.17 6.29 -6.16
C GLY A 70 -2.72 5.87 -6.37
N ILE A 71 -2.29 4.80 -5.71
CA ILE A 71 -0.92 4.31 -5.82
C ILE A 71 -0.77 3.72 -7.21
N THR A 72 0.19 4.22 -7.97
CA THR A 72 0.44 3.68 -9.32
C THR A 72 1.28 2.41 -9.20
N TYR A 73 0.67 1.36 -8.67
CA TYR A 73 1.30 0.06 -8.53
C TYR A 73 1.30 -0.63 -9.91
N ASP A 74 2.39 -0.48 -10.66
CA ASP A 74 2.57 -1.26 -11.88
C ASP A 74 2.85 -2.72 -11.50
N ARG A 75 1.81 -3.55 -11.50
CA ARG A 75 1.92 -5.01 -11.29
C ARG A 75 2.82 -5.66 -12.36
N ARG A 76 3.26 -4.95 -13.41
CA ARG A 76 4.14 -5.45 -14.46
C ARG A 76 5.61 -5.10 -14.25
N ARG A 77 6.29 -5.82 -13.36
CA ARG A 77 7.68 -6.23 -13.62
C ARG A 77 7.95 -7.65 -13.17
N GLY A 78 7.31 -8.56 -13.90
CA GLY A 78 7.76 -9.94 -14.12
C GLY A 78 7.83 -10.29 -15.61
N GLY A 79 7.93 -9.30 -16.51
CA GLY A 79 7.96 -9.53 -17.95
C GLY A 79 8.35 -8.28 -18.72
N SER A 80 9.44 -8.41 -19.48
CA SER A 80 10.02 -7.45 -20.40
C SER A 80 9.00 -6.56 -21.12
N LEU A 81 9.12 -5.25 -20.95
CA LEU A 81 8.41 -4.29 -21.79
C LEU A 81 9.24 -4.15 -23.08
N VAL A 82 8.98 -5.03 -24.05
CA VAL A 82 9.31 -4.76 -25.46
C VAL A 82 8.47 -3.56 -25.86
N ARG A 83 9.06 -2.36 -25.79
CA ARG A 83 8.55 -1.20 -26.53
C ARG A 83 8.76 -1.54 -28.01
N ARG A 84 7.70 -1.98 -28.69
CA ARG A 84 7.63 -1.87 -30.14
C ARG A 84 7.41 -0.40 -30.47
N MET A 85 8.39 0.16 -31.16
CA MET A 85 8.23 1.33 -32.01
C MET A 85 8.89 1.01 -33.34
#